data_AF-A0A9P3CH04-F1
#
_entry.id   AF-A0A9P3CH04-F1
#
_cell.length_a   1.000
_cell.length_b   1.000
_cell.length_c   1.000
_cell.angle_alpha   90.00
_cell.angle_beta   90.00
_cell.angle_gamma   90.00
#
_symmetry.space_group_name_H-M   'P 1'
#
loop_
_entity.id
_entity.type
_entity.pdbx_description
1 polymer ?
#
loop_
_entity_poly.entity_id
_entity_poly.type
_entity_poly.pdbx_seq_one_letter_code
_entity_poly.pdbx_strand_id
1 'polypeptide(L)'
;MAVVAVGSRQPLPSPPPDHLTALPSELLQNIISYLFPTHEPDKVLHRRAPRTTPHDLERLSNTCRILHHEVHAWAQHFLLQHQSITKFKPPQNALPSAKRKKQPTKTPTMSQTNYLRNRNRSSQALLTWSTTKCTFCGKPSSRSAILMNGLNCCSTCDSTHWPDKITKTAALKEYDLKPYHLDTSLAEDWDPAQVAWIHREKVRYGVYICQGAPTTMFLRKDVAARAREVHGRWWKEHLARKKEGREKRRENKKKKLAEEERVLREEERKRREEAIVVGDLSDDDNDDERGLEVEAAGGEEVIVID
;
A
#
# COMPACT_ATOMS: atom_id res chain seq x y z
N MET A 1 29.00 -54.54 -47.22
CA MET A 1 27.78 -54.73 -46.41
C MET A 1 28.10 -54.34 -44.98
N ALA A 2 27.64 -53.18 -44.52
CA ALA A 2 27.82 -52.72 -43.15
C ALA A 2 26.45 -52.73 -42.46
N VAL A 3 26.32 -53.56 -41.42
CA VAL A 3 25.10 -53.69 -40.64
C VAL A 3 25.11 -52.58 -39.58
N VAL A 4 24.20 -51.62 -39.71
CA VAL A 4 24.01 -50.56 -38.72
C VAL A 4 23.26 -51.16 -37.53
N ALA A 5 23.95 -51.26 -36.39
CA ALA A 5 23.35 -51.67 -35.13
C ALA A 5 22.36 -50.61 -34.65
N VAL A 6 21.08 -50.98 -34.56
CA VAL A 6 20.03 -50.16 -33.95
C VAL A 6 20.22 -50.21 -32.44
N GLY A 7 20.84 -49.16 -31.89
CA GLY A 7 20.96 -48.98 -30.44
C GLY A 7 19.57 -48.94 -29.79
N SER A 8 19.34 -49.81 -28.81
CA SER A 8 18.09 -49.84 -28.05
C SER A 8 17.91 -48.52 -27.30
N ARG A 9 16.86 -47.77 -27.64
CA ARG A 9 16.45 -46.61 -26.85
C ARG A 9 16.05 -47.09 -25.45
N GLN A 10 16.74 -46.61 -24.42
CA GLN A 10 16.31 -46.81 -23.04
C GLN A 10 14.89 -46.24 -22.86
N PRO A 11 14.01 -46.88 -22.07
CA PRO A 11 12.70 -46.34 -21.77
C PRO A 11 12.86 -44.99 -21.08
N LEU A 12 12.21 -43.96 -21.60
CA LEU A 12 12.14 -42.66 -20.94
C LEU A 12 11.53 -42.83 -19.54
N PRO A 13 12.09 -42.20 -18.50
CA PRO A 13 11.51 -42.23 -17.16
C PRO A 13 10.08 -41.69 -17.22
N SER A 14 9.15 -42.35 -16.51
CA SER A 14 7.76 -41.91 -16.41
C SER A 14 7.69 -40.46 -15.93
N PRO A 15 6.80 -39.63 -16.50
CA PRO A 15 6.67 -38.25 -16.05
C PRO A 15 6.35 -38.22 -14.54
N PRO A 16 6.91 -37.26 -13.80
CA PRO A 16 6.63 -37.13 -12.38
C PRO A 16 5.11 -36.99 -12.15
N PRO A 17 4.59 -37.57 -11.05
CA PRO A 17 3.16 -37.52 -10.75
C PRO A 17 2.67 -36.07 -10.63
N ASP A 18 1.60 -35.74 -11.35
CA ASP A 18 0.94 -34.43 -11.25
C ASP A 18 0.02 -34.41 -10.03
N HIS A 19 0.58 -33.94 -8.91
CA HIS A 19 -0.15 -33.83 -7.66
C HIS A 19 -1.15 -32.68 -7.63
N LEU A 20 -0.99 -31.65 -8.48
CA LEU A 20 -1.82 -30.46 -8.43
C LEU A 20 -3.15 -30.71 -9.14
N THR A 21 -3.14 -31.24 -10.36
CA THR A 21 -4.38 -31.48 -11.12
C THR A 21 -5.17 -32.68 -10.60
N ALA A 22 -4.54 -33.55 -9.80
CA ALA A 22 -5.19 -34.66 -9.11
C ALA A 22 -5.99 -34.23 -7.86
N LEU A 23 -5.87 -32.96 -7.41
CA LEU A 23 -6.63 -32.48 -6.27
C LEU A 23 -8.13 -32.38 -6.60
N PRO A 24 -9.02 -32.59 -5.60
CA PRO A 24 -10.44 -32.28 -5.74
C PRO A 24 -10.69 -30.82 -6.12
N SER A 25 -11.76 -30.58 -6.87
CA SER A 25 -12.14 -29.24 -7.35
C SER A 25 -12.30 -28.22 -6.22
N GLU A 26 -12.73 -28.63 -5.02
CA GLU A 26 -12.86 -27.73 -3.87
C GLU A 26 -11.50 -27.18 -3.42
N LEU A 27 -10.46 -28.04 -3.40
CA LEU A 27 -9.10 -27.62 -3.04
C LEU A 27 -8.51 -26.75 -4.14
N LEU A 28 -8.75 -27.09 -5.41
CA LEU A 28 -8.33 -26.27 -6.55
C LEU A 28 -8.96 -24.88 -6.50
N GLN A 29 -10.28 -24.80 -6.29
CA GLN A 29 -11.01 -23.53 -6.17
C GLN A 29 -10.55 -22.70 -4.96
N ASN A 30 -10.21 -23.36 -3.84
CA ASN A 30 -9.61 -22.69 -2.70
C ASN A 30 -8.24 -22.09 -3.05
N ILE A 31 -7.34 -22.86 -3.69
CA ILE A 31 -6.04 -22.37 -4.18
C ILE A 31 -6.23 -21.18 -5.13
N ILE A 32 -7.14 -21.30 -6.10
CA ILE A 32 -7.46 -20.25 -7.07
C ILE A 32 -7.93 -18.98 -6.37
N SER A 33 -8.71 -19.10 -5.29
CA SER A 33 -9.19 -17.93 -4.54
C SER A 33 -8.06 -17.09 -3.92
N TYR A 34 -6.95 -17.72 -3.52
CA TYR A 34 -5.76 -17.02 -3.02
C TYR A 34 -4.95 -16.35 -4.13
N LEU A 35 -5.09 -16.79 -5.38
CA LEU A 35 -4.38 -16.22 -6.53
C LEU A 35 -5.09 -14.99 -7.12
N PHE A 36 -6.36 -14.77 -6.80
CA PHE A 36 -7.10 -13.59 -7.23
C PHE A 36 -6.58 -12.28 -6.60
N PRO A 37 -6.45 -12.16 -5.27
CA PRO A 37 -5.83 -11.00 -4.66
C PRO A 37 -4.31 -11.06 -4.83
N THR A 38 -3.77 -10.37 -5.85
CA THR A 38 -2.33 -10.19 -5.99
C THR A 38 -1.80 -9.09 -5.05
N HIS A 39 -0.58 -9.25 -4.56
CA HIS A 39 0.07 -8.27 -3.69
C HIS A 39 1.50 -7.99 -4.14
N GLU A 40 1.68 -6.84 -4.79
CA GLU A 40 2.96 -6.36 -5.32
C GLU A 40 3.23 -4.97 -4.73
N PRO A 41 3.59 -4.84 -3.45
CA PRO A 41 3.51 -3.57 -2.72
C PRO A 41 4.26 -2.40 -3.38
N ASP A 42 5.33 -2.69 -4.12
CA ASP A 42 6.19 -1.70 -4.79
C ASP A 42 5.73 -1.36 -6.22
N LYS A 43 4.63 -1.94 -6.71
CA LYS A 43 4.08 -1.67 -8.06
C LYS A 43 3.89 -0.17 -8.33
N VAL A 44 3.56 0.60 -7.31
CA VAL A 44 3.36 2.05 -7.40
C VAL A 44 4.69 2.81 -7.58
N LEU A 45 5.79 2.26 -7.08
CA LEU A 45 7.15 2.81 -7.24
C LEU A 45 7.66 2.59 -8.67
N HIS A 46 7.33 1.45 -9.27
CA HIS A 46 7.75 1.09 -10.61
C HIS A 46 6.78 1.62 -11.70
N ARG A 47 6.61 2.94 -11.79
CA ARG A 47 5.75 3.59 -12.81
C ARG A 47 6.09 3.24 -14.27
N ARG A 48 7.29 2.74 -14.54
CA ARG A 48 7.80 2.38 -15.88
C ARG A 48 7.88 0.86 -16.14
N ALA A 49 7.47 0.01 -15.20
CA ALA A 49 7.46 -1.43 -15.45
C ALA A 49 6.50 -1.77 -16.61
N PRO A 50 6.85 -2.74 -17.48
CA PRO A 50 6.01 -3.13 -18.60
C PRO A 50 4.60 -3.51 -18.09
N ARG A 51 3.58 -2.87 -18.65
CA ARG A 51 2.16 -2.99 -18.24
C ARG A 51 1.53 -4.37 -18.54
N THR A 52 2.33 -5.38 -18.82
CA THR A 52 1.91 -6.57 -19.57
C THR A 52 2.18 -7.87 -18.84
N THR A 53 2.53 -7.86 -17.55
CA THR A 53 2.62 -9.11 -16.81
C THR A 53 1.22 -9.71 -16.68
N PRO A 54 0.98 -10.93 -17.21
CA PRO A 54 -0.30 -11.59 -17.09
C PRO A 54 -0.60 -11.89 -15.61
N HIS A 55 -1.87 -11.81 -15.25
CA HIS A 55 -2.32 -12.09 -13.89
C HIS A 55 -2.06 -13.56 -13.53
N ASP A 56 -1.84 -13.89 -12.26
CA ASP A 56 -1.51 -15.27 -11.85
C ASP A 56 -2.60 -16.29 -12.21
N LEU A 57 -3.88 -15.89 -12.10
CA LEU A 57 -5.00 -16.68 -12.66
C LEU A 57 -4.88 -16.99 -14.15
N GLU A 58 -4.38 -16.06 -14.97
CA GLU A 58 -4.19 -16.30 -16.41
C GLU A 58 -3.03 -17.26 -16.64
N ARG A 59 -1.92 -17.07 -15.90
CA ARG A 59 -0.77 -17.99 -15.92
C ARG A 59 -1.23 -19.40 -15.57
N LEU A 60 -1.98 -19.55 -14.48
CA LEU A 60 -2.53 -20.83 -14.05
C LEU A 60 -3.45 -21.44 -15.11
N SER A 61 -4.35 -20.65 -15.70
CA SER A 61 -5.26 -21.14 -16.75
C SER A 61 -4.54 -21.61 -18.02
N ASN A 62 -3.32 -21.11 -18.28
CA ASN A 62 -2.53 -21.46 -19.45
C ASN A 62 -1.64 -22.69 -19.23
N THR A 63 -1.56 -23.23 -18.01
CA THR A 63 -0.71 -24.40 -17.71
C THR A 63 -1.28 -25.69 -18.27
N CYS A 64 -2.56 -25.97 -18.06
CA CYS A 64 -3.24 -27.17 -18.56
C CYS A 64 -4.76 -26.98 -18.68
N ARG A 65 -5.44 -27.90 -19.38
CA ARG A 65 -6.90 -27.82 -19.60
C ARG A 65 -7.73 -27.96 -18.33
N ILE A 66 -7.30 -28.77 -17.36
CA ILE A 66 -8.03 -28.96 -16.09
C ILE A 66 -8.03 -27.65 -15.31
N LEU A 67 -6.84 -27.06 -15.10
CA LEU A 67 -6.70 -25.78 -14.41
C LEU A 67 -7.37 -24.63 -15.17
N HIS A 68 -7.37 -24.66 -16.50
CA HIS A 68 -8.17 -23.74 -17.30
C HIS A 68 -9.66 -23.81 -16.91
N HIS A 69 -10.26 -25.00 -16.90
CA HIS A 69 -11.66 -25.16 -16.54
C HIS A 69 -11.96 -24.75 -15.11
N GLU A 70 -11.12 -25.14 -14.14
CA GLU A 70 -11.31 -24.79 -12.73
C GLU A 70 -11.20 -23.27 -12.48
N VAL A 71 -10.23 -22.60 -13.10
CA VAL A 71 -10.09 -21.14 -13.00
C VAL A 71 -11.31 -20.43 -13.58
N HIS A 72 -11.81 -20.89 -14.73
CA HIS A 72 -12.99 -20.31 -15.36
C HIS A 72 -14.29 -20.60 -14.59
N ALA A 73 -14.44 -21.80 -14.04
CA ALA A 73 -15.56 -22.18 -13.18
C ALA A 73 -15.57 -21.34 -11.90
N TRP A 74 -14.42 -21.20 -11.24
CA TRP A 74 -14.26 -20.36 -10.07
C TRP A 74 -14.59 -18.89 -10.37
N ALA A 75 -14.07 -18.34 -11.46
CA ALA A 75 -14.36 -16.95 -11.85
C ALA A 75 -15.86 -16.73 -12.11
N GLN A 76 -16.54 -17.69 -12.75
CA GLN A 76 -17.99 -17.66 -12.94
C GLN A 76 -18.74 -17.71 -11.61
N HIS A 77 -18.37 -18.62 -10.71
CA HIS A 77 -18.97 -18.72 -9.37
C HIS A 77 -18.78 -17.43 -8.57
N PHE A 78 -17.58 -16.84 -8.60
CA PHE A 78 -17.31 -15.56 -7.94
C PHE A 78 -18.23 -14.46 -8.48
N LEU A 79 -18.35 -14.33 -9.80
CA LEU A 79 -19.18 -13.31 -10.45
C LEU A 79 -20.67 -13.48 -10.10
N LEU A 80 -21.16 -14.72 -10.02
CA LEU A 80 -22.52 -15.05 -9.60
C LEU A 80 -22.77 -14.75 -8.12
N GLN A 81 -21.88 -15.19 -7.23
CA GLN A 81 -21.98 -14.96 -5.79
C GLN A 81 -21.99 -13.45 -5.46
N HIS A 82 -21.23 -12.66 -6.22
CA HIS A 82 -21.10 -11.22 -6.04
C HIS A 82 -21.95 -10.42 -7.03
N GLN A 83 -23.06 -10.98 -7.52
CA GLN A 83 -23.91 -10.35 -8.54
C GLN A 83 -24.39 -8.95 -8.15
N SER A 84 -24.63 -8.70 -6.86
CA SER A 84 -25.05 -7.39 -6.34
C SER A 84 -24.06 -6.26 -6.67
N ILE A 85 -22.76 -6.56 -6.70
CA ILE A 85 -21.69 -5.58 -6.97
C ILE A 85 -21.11 -5.71 -8.38
N THR A 86 -21.04 -6.92 -8.93
CA THR A 86 -20.50 -7.15 -10.28
C THR A 86 -21.49 -6.79 -11.38
N LYS A 87 -22.80 -6.85 -11.06
CA LYS A 87 -23.90 -6.79 -12.03
C LYS A 87 -23.77 -7.85 -13.12
N PHE A 88 -23.11 -8.97 -12.80
CA PHE A 88 -22.96 -10.11 -13.70
C PHE A 88 -24.34 -10.64 -14.08
N LYS A 89 -24.53 -10.90 -15.37
CA LYS A 89 -25.72 -11.57 -15.89
C LYS A 89 -25.22 -12.84 -16.57
N PRO A 90 -25.55 -14.03 -16.06
CA PRO A 90 -25.12 -15.25 -16.73
C PRO A 90 -25.60 -15.21 -18.18
N PRO A 91 -24.80 -15.68 -19.14
CA PRO A 91 -25.30 -15.87 -20.50
C PRO A 91 -26.57 -16.71 -20.37
N GLN A 92 -27.70 -16.18 -20.84
CA GLN A 92 -28.92 -16.97 -20.89
C GLN A 92 -28.56 -18.22 -21.68
N ASN A 93 -28.62 -19.38 -21.04
CA ASN A 93 -28.71 -20.64 -21.76
C ASN A 93 -29.78 -20.39 -22.81
N ALA A 94 -29.39 -20.44 -24.09
CA ALA A 94 -30.33 -20.22 -25.16
C ALA A 94 -31.39 -21.33 -25.01
N LEU A 95 -32.50 -21.03 -24.34
CA LEU A 95 -33.77 -21.63 -24.66
C LEU A 95 -33.84 -21.55 -26.19
N PRO A 96 -34.04 -22.67 -26.89
CA PRO A 96 -34.02 -22.70 -28.34
C PRO A 96 -35.07 -21.69 -28.80
N SER A 97 -34.61 -20.50 -29.18
CA SER A 97 -35.47 -19.45 -29.68
C SER A 97 -36.06 -20.02 -30.97
N ALA A 98 -37.36 -20.32 -30.94
CA ALA A 98 -38.12 -20.94 -32.02
C ALA A 98 -38.20 -20.08 -33.31
N LYS A 99 -37.33 -19.07 -33.46
CA LYS A 99 -37.31 -18.12 -34.59
C LYS A 99 -35.93 -17.85 -35.19
N ARG A 100 -34.94 -18.72 -35.02
CA ARG A 100 -33.70 -18.64 -35.83
C ARG A 100 -33.85 -19.44 -37.13
N LYS A 101 -34.17 -18.71 -38.21
CA LYS A 101 -34.09 -19.17 -39.60
C LYS A 101 -32.75 -19.89 -39.84
N LYS A 102 -32.87 -21.07 -40.43
CA LYS A 102 -31.83 -21.99 -40.93
C LYS A 102 -30.52 -21.27 -41.32
N GLN A 103 -29.45 -21.54 -40.58
CA GLN A 103 -28.09 -21.59 -41.13
C GLN A 103 -27.54 -23.01 -40.92
N PRO A 104 -26.75 -23.54 -41.88
CA PRO A 104 -26.38 -24.95 -41.89
C PRO A 104 -25.27 -25.24 -40.87
N THR A 105 -25.50 -26.30 -40.09
CA THR A 105 -24.51 -27.24 -39.57
C THR A 105 -23.14 -26.65 -39.24
N LYS A 106 -23.06 -25.90 -38.13
CA LYS A 106 -21.87 -25.93 -37.29
C LYS A 106 -22.33 -26.50 -35.95
N THR A 107 -21.67 -27.58 -35.54
CA THR A 107 -21.80 -28.16 -34.20
C THR A 107 -21.83 -27.04 -33.16
N PRO A 108 -22.66 -27.13 -32.10
CA PRO A 108 -22.60 -26.18 -31.01
C PRO A 108 -21.28 -26.41 -30.28
N THR A 109 -20.21 -25.80 -30.77
CA THR A 109 -19.04 -25.51 -29.93
C THR A 109 -19.61 -24.69 -28.79
N MET A 110 -19.67 -25.28 -27.58
CA MET A 110 -19.88 -24.49 -26.37
C MET A 110 -18.89 -23.35 -26.47
N SER A 111 -19.38 -22.13 -26.71
CA SER A 111 -18.50 -20.98 -26.74
C SER A 111 -17.93 -20.89 -25.34
N GLN A 112 -16.67 -21.31 -25.17
CA GLN A 112 -15.98 -21.21 -23.90
C GLN A 112 -15.91 -19.71 -23.58
N THR A 113 -16.85 -19.25 -22.76
CA THR A 113 -16.95 -17.85 -22.38
C THR A 113 -15.76 -17.53 -21.51
N ASN A 114 -14.92 -16.61 -21.97
CA ASN A 114 -13.76 -16.19 -21.19
C ASN A 114 -14.23 -15.31 -20.01
N TYR A 115 -14.37 -15.95 -18.84
CA TYR A 115 -14.75 -15.30 -17.57
C TYR A 115 -13.59 -14.55 -16.88
N LEU A 116 -12.36 -14.60 -17.41
CA LEU A 116 -11.23 -13.84 -16.87
C LEU A 116 -11.10 -12.46 -17.51
N ARG A 117 -11.10 -12.39 -18.85
CA ARG A 117 -11.04 -11.13 -19.60
C ARG A 117 -12.11 -11.05 -20.69
N ASN A 118 -12.80 -9.92 -20.74
CA ASN A 118 -13.76 -9.61 -21.80
C ASN A 118 -13.71 -8.11 -22.13
N ARG A 119 -13.19 -7.79 -23.32
CA ARG A 119 -13.00 -6.40 -23.79
C ARG A 119 -14.32 -5.64 -23.97
N ASN A 120 -15.41 -6.36 -24.28
CA ASN A 120 -16.68 -5.74 -24.65
C ASN A 120 -17.62 -5.55 -23.46
N ARG A 121 -17.44 -6.32 -22.37
CA ARG A 121 -18.30 -6.27 -21.18
C ARG A 121 -17.49 -6.52 -19.92
N SER A 122 -17.09 -5.44 -19.24
CA SER A 122 -16.29 -5.54 -18.01
C SER A 122 -16.99 -6.34 -16.92
N SER A 123 -18.31 -6.22 -16.76
CA SER A 123 -19.08 -6.97 -15.76
C SER A 123 -19.21 -8.48 -16.03
N GLN A 124 -18.74 -8.95 -17.19
CA GLN A 124 -18.82 -10.37 -17.61
C GLN A 124 -17.51 -11.12 -17.39
N ALA A 125 -16.45 -10.42 -16.95
CA ALA A 125 -15.13 -11.00 -16.78
C ALA A 125 -14.44 -10.45 -15.53
N LEU A 126 -13.97 -11.36 -14.69
CA LEU A 126 -13.49 -11.06 -13.35
C LEU A 126 -12.34 -10.04 -13.35
N LEU A 127 -11.28 -10.29 -14.13
CA LEU A 127 -10.10 -9.42 -14.15
C LEU A 127 -10.38 -8.08 -14.85
N THR A 128 -11.31 -8.06 -15.81
CA THR A 128 -11.73 -6.79 -16.44
C THR A 128 -12.58 -5.94 -15.49
N TRP A 129 -13.42 -6.58 -14.70
CA TRP A 129 -14.20 -5.90 -13.67
C TRP A 129 -13.30 -5.38 -12.53
N SER A 130 -12.42 -6.23 -11.99
CA SER A 130 -11.58 -5.89 -10.83
C SER A 130 -10.56 -4.78 -11.10
N THR A 131 -10.23 -4.52 -12.37
CA THR A 131 -9.34 -3.43 -12.79
C THR A 131 -10.03 -2.09 -13.01
N THR A 132 -11.37 -2.04 -12.96
CA THR A 132 -12.16 -0.81 -13.21
C THR A 132 -13.12 -0.46 -12.08
N LYS A 133 -13.48 -1.43 -11.25
CA LYS A 133 -14.42 -1.31 -10.14
C LYS A 133 -13.76 -1.72 -8.83
N CYS A 134 -14.24 -1.15 -7.74
CA CYS A 134 -13.88 -1.60 -6.40
C CYS A 134 -14.38 -3.03 -6.18
N THR A 135 -13.48 -3.93 -5.79
CA THR A 135 -13.78 -5.35 -5.55
C THR A 135 -14.82 -5.58 -4.44
N PHE A 136 -15.01 -4.63 -3.52
CA PHE A 136 -15.92 -4.78 -2.38
C PHE A 136 -17.31 -4.17 -2.58
N CYS A 137 -17.39 -3.00 -3.24
CA CYS A 137 -18.67 -2.29 -3.41
C CYS A 137 -19.13 -2.14 -4.87
N GLY A 138 -18.31 -2.54 -5.85
CA GLY A 138 -18.64 -2.45 -7.28
C GLY A 138 -18.66 -1.03 -7.86
N LYS A 139 -18.39 0.01 -7.06
CA LYS A 139 -18.29 1.40 -7.53
C LYS A 139 -17.05 1.57 -8.42
N PRO A 140 -17.07 2.44 -9.46
CA PRO A 140 -15.89 2.76 -10.26
C PRO A 140 -14.72 3.17 -9.37
N SER A 141 -13.54 2.57 -9.60
CA SER A 141 -12.34 2.93 -8.86
C SER A 141 -11.09 2.58 -9.68
N SER A 142 -10.18 3.54 -9.78
CA SER A 142 -8.82 3.35 -10.34
C SER A 142 -7.76 3.20 -9.24
N ARG A 143 -8.15 3.37 -7.97
CA ARG A 143 -7.26 3.25 -6.82
C ARG A 143 -7.13 1.77 -6.46
N SER A 144 -5.91 1.32 -6.22
CA SER A 144 -5.64 -0.01 -5.64
C SER A 144 -5.79 0.01 -4.11
N ALA A 145 -6.22 -1.11 -3.52
CA ALA A 145 -6.15 -1.26 -2.07
C ALA A 145 -4.69 -1.16 -1.59
N ILE A 146 -4.45 -0.56 -0.43
CA ILE A 146 -3.07 -0.29 0.01
C ILE A 146 -2.35 -1.60 0.31
N LEU A 147 -2.96 -2.47 1.11
CA LEU A 147 -2.37 -3.73 1.58
C LEU A 147 -2.66 -4.92 0.67
N MET A 148 -3.40 -4.70 -0.43
CA MET A 148 -3.77 -5.74 -1.40
C MET A 148 -3.91 -5.13 -2.79
N ASN A 149 -2.83 -4.55 -3.27
CA ASN A 149 -2.84 -3.64 -4.42
C ASN A 149 -3.09 -4.29 -5.80
N GLY A 150 -3.22 -5.62 -5.84
CA GLY A 150 -3.80 -6.34 -6.97
C GLY A 150 -5.30 -6.10 -7.17
N LEU A 151 -5.99 -5.61 -6.14
CA LEU A 151 -7.40 -5.29 -6.18
C LEU A 151 -7.62 -3.78 -6.26
N ASN A 152 -8.54 -3.33 -7.11
CA ASN A 152 -9.01 -1.97 -7.03
C ASN A 152 -9.97 -1.81 -5.85
N CYS A 153 -9.80 -0.72 -5.09
CA CYS A 153 -10.56 -0.43 -3.90
C CYS A 153 -10.71 1.08 -3.67
N CYS A 154 -11.95 1.51 -3.44
CA CYS A 154 -12.22 2.88 -3.01
C CYS A 154 -11.66 3.13 -1.59
N SER A 155 -11.49 4.39 -1.22
CA SER A 155 -10.98 4.79 0.11
C SER A 155 -11.84 4.25 1.25
N THR A 156 -13.16 4.34 1.13
CA THR A 156 -14.10 3.86 2.16
C THR A 156 -13.93 2.37 2.43
N CYS A 157 -14.02 1.52 1.39
CA CYS A 157 -13.85 0.08 1.54
C CYS A 157 -12.45 -0.29 2.03
N ASP A 158 -11.41 0.42 1.59
CA ASP A 158 -10.05 0.18 2.03
C ASP A 158 -9.91 0.44 3.54
N SER A 159 -10.53 1.50 4.05
CA SER A 159 -10.59 1.77 5.50
C SER A 159 -11.47 0.79 6.27
N THR A 160 -12.54 0.27 5.67
CA THR A 160 -13.42 -0.72 6.32
C THR A 160 -12.76 -2.09 6.42
N HIS A 161 -12.14 -2.59 5.36
CA HIS A 161 -11.51 -3.91 5.33
C HIS A 161 -10.14 -3.94 6.02
N TRP A 162 -9.46 -2.80 6.04
CA TRP A 162 -8.17 -2.63 6.73
C TRP A 162 -8.22 -1.37 7.61
N PRO A 163 -8.89 -1.42 8.78
CA PRO A 163 -9.02 -0.26 9.66
C PRO A 163 -7.72 0.09 10.38
N ASP A 164 -6.95 -0.92 10.80
CA ASP A 164 -5.78 -0.74 11.67
C ASP A 164 -4.48 -0.53 10.88
N LYS A 165 -4.51 0.32 9.86
CA LYS A 165 -3.33 0.68 9.07
C LYS A 165 -2.50 1.74 9.80
N ILE A 166 -1.19 1.59 9.78
CA ILE A 166 -0.24 2.55 10.37
C ILE A 166 0.85 2.91 9.36
N THR A 167 1.27 4.16 9.31
CA THR A 167 2.37 4.61 8.42
C THR A 167 3.73 4.11 8.91
N LYS A 168 4.72 4.02 8.02
CA LYS A 168 6.12 3.67 8.38
C LYS A 168 6.64 4.56 9.52
N THR A 169 6.44 5.87 9.43
CA THR A 169 6.90 6.82 10.45
C THR A 169 6.23 6.61 11.81
N ALA A 170 4.92 6.36 11.82
CA ALA A 170 4.19 6.05 13.05
C ALA A 170 4.62 4.69 13.63
N ALA A 171 4.81 3.66 12.79
CA ALA A 171 5.30 2.35 13.22
C ALA A 171 6.68 2.43 13.90
N LEU A 172 7.64 3.13 13.29
CA LEU A 172 8.97 3.35 13.86
C LEU A 172 8.90 4.08 15.21
N LYS A 173 8.04 5.11 15.31
CA LYS A 173 7.92 5.96 16.49
C LYS A 173 7.18 5.28 17.64
N GLU A 174 6.07 4.61 17.35
CA GLU A 174 5.16 4.00 18.35
C GLU A 174 5.69 2.67 18.88
N TYR A 175 6.36 1.88 18.05
CA TYR A 175 6.86 0.54 18.41
C TYR A 175 8.36 0.49 18.67
N ASP A 176 9.02 1.65 18.67
CA ASP A 176 10.48 1.79 18.79
C ASP A 176 11.25 0.87 17.85
N LEU A 177 10.77 0.80 16.61
CA LEU A 177 11.38 -0.02 15.57
C LEU A 177 12.36 0.82 14.77
N LYS A 178 13.38 0.16 14.22
CA LYS A 178 14.29 0.73 13.25
C LYS A 178 13.80 0.39 11.84
N PRO A 179 14.16 1.18 10.80
CA PRO A 179 13.70 0.95 9.42
C PRO A 179 13.86 -0.50 8.97
N TYR A 180 14.99 -1.12 9.33
CA TYR A 180 15.31 -2.49 8.97
C TYR A 180 14.46 -3.57 9.62
N HIS A 181 13.79 -3.28 10.74
CA HIS A 181 12.83 -4.22 11.33
C HIS A 181 11.54 -4.33 10.51
N LEU A 182 11.23 -3.33 9.68
CA LEU A 182 9.99 -3.24 8.93
C LEU A 182 10.18 -3.47 7.42
N ASP A 183 11.30 -3.02 6.89
CA ASP A 183 11.55 -2.94 5.45
C ASP A 183 12.89 -3.60 5.12
N THR A 184 12.85 -4.63 4.28
CA THR A 184 14.03 -5.41 3.90
C THR A 184 14.66 -4.91 2.60
N SER A 185 14.09 -3.89 1.96
CA SER A 185 14.60 -3.37 0.68
C SER A 185 15.96 -2.66 0.83
N LEU A 186 16.32 -2.26 2.05
CA LEU A 186 17.60 -1.62 2.39
C LEU A 186 18.65 -2.61 2.93
N ALA A 187 18.42 -3.92 2.79
CA ALA A 187 19.23 -4.95 3.42
C ALA A 187 20.54 -5.30 2.67
N GLU A 188 20.82 -4.67 1.52
CA GLU A 188 21.99 -4.99 0.69
C GLU A 188 23.33 -4.72 1.40
N ASP A 189 23.36 -3.79 2.36
CA ASP A 189 24.58 -3.43 3.11
C ASP A 189 24.64 -4.05 4.53
N TRP A 190 23.76 -5.02 4.85
CA TRP A 190 23.67 -5.53 6.23
C TRP A 190 24.45 -6.83 6.43
N ASP A 191 24.88 -7.04 7.67
CA ASP A 191 25.50 -8.28 8.13
C ASP A 191 24.60 -9.48 7.77
N PRO A 192 25.13 -10.52 7.10
CA PRO A 192 24.39 -11.72 6.72
C PRO A 192 23.53 -12.35 7.83
N ALA A 193 23.97 -12.27 9.10
CA ALA A 193 23.19 -12.76 10.24
C ALA A 193 21.90 -11.96 10.49
N GLN A 194 21.94 -10.64 10.25
CA GLN A 194 20.77 -9.76 10.36
C GLN A 194 19.80 -9.98 9.20
N VAL A 195 20.34 -10.17 8.00
CA VAL A 195 19.58 -10.48 6.79
C VAL A 195 18.81 -11.79 6.96
N ALA A 196 19.46 -12.85 7.45
CA ALA A 196 18.82 -14.16 7.69
C ALA A 196 17.67 -14.11 8.71
N TRP A 197 17.79 -13.31 9.78
CA TRP A 197 16.73 -13.12 10.78
C TRP A 197 15.51 -12.38 10.20
N ILE A 198 15.75 -11.38 9.36
CA ILE A 198 14.72 -10.52 8.78
C ILE A 198 13.94 -11.24 7.67
N HIS A 199 14.59 -12.11 6.89
CA HIS A 199 13.94 -12.88 5.82
C HIS A 199 12.95 -13.95 6.31
N ARG A 200 13.00 -14.32 7.60
CA ARG A 200 12.16 -15.41 8.13
C ARG A 200 10.67 -15.08 8.09
N GLU A 201 10.28 -13.82 8.28
CA GLU A 201 8.87 -13.40 8.22
C GLU A 201 8.75 -11.90 7.90
N LYS A 202 8.56 -11.56 6.61
CA LYS A 202 8.43 -10.15 6.20
C LYS A 202 7.13 -9.55 6.73
N VAL A 203 7.21 -8.34 7.29
CA VAL A 203 6.01 -7.59 7.70
C VAL A 203 5.28 -7.15 6.43
N ARG A 204 4.00 -7.53 6.29
CA ARG A 204 3.20 -7.12 5.14
C ARG A 204 3.05 -5.60 5.12
N TYR A 205 3.27 -5.02 3.96
CA TYR A 205 3.22 -3.57 3.76
C TYR A 205 2.56 -3.23 2.44
N GLY A 206 2.15 -1.99 2.29
CA GLY A 206 1.61 -1.46 1.04
C GLY A 206 2.14 -0.07 0.79
N VAL A 207 2.40 0.27 -0.47
CA VAL A 207 2.84 1.61 -0.86
C VAL A 207 1.74 2.29 -1.67
N TYR A 208 1.42 3.54 -1.32
CA TYR A 208 0.52 4.38 -2.09
C TYR A 208 1.11 5.79 -2.24
N ILE A 209 0.64 6.54 -3.24
CA ILE A 209 1.07 7.94 -3.41
C ILE A 209 0.16 8.85 -2.57
N CYS A 210 0.76 9.62 -1.68
CA CYS A 210 0.12 10.69 -0.93
C CYS A 210 0.81 12.01 -1.29
N GLN A 211 0.06 12.97 -1.86
CA GLN A 211 0.61 14.28 -2.25
C GLN A 211 1.89 14.17 -3.13
N GLY A 212 1.91 13.23 -4.08
CA GLY A 212 3.06 13.02 -4.96
C GLY A 212 4.19 12.16 -4.37
N ALA A 213 4.23 11.94 -3.05
CA ALA A 213 5.25 11.15 -2.39
C ALA A 213 4.79 9.70 -2.10
N PRO A 214 5.66 8.69 -2.26
CA PRO A 214 5.35 7.32 -1.86
C PRO A 214 5.26 7.22 -0.33
N THR A 215 4.15 6.67 0.15
CA THR A 215 3.88 6.45 1.57
C THR A 215 3.67 4.96 1.82
N THR A 216 4.48 4.40 2.71
CA THR A 216 4.37 2.99 3.11
C THR A 216 3.46 2.85 4.33
N MET A 217 2.52 1.91 4.28
CA MET A 217 1.66 1.53 5.39
C MET A 217 1.81 0.05 5.72
N PHE A 218 1.54 -0.26 6.99
CA PHE A 218 1.57 -1.60 7.55
C PHE A 218 0.28 -1.86 8.32
N LEU A 219 -0.02 -3.13 8.60
CA LEU A 219 -1.02 -3.47 9.61
C LEU A 219 -0.42 -3.35 11.00
N ARG A 220 -1.14 -2.66 11.90
CA ARG A 220 -0.74 -2.49 13.30
C ARG A 220 -0.49 -3.82 14.00
N LYS A 221 -1.31 -4.85 13.71
CA LYS A 221 -1.15 -6.21 14.25
C LYS A 221 0.20 -6.81 13.87
N ASP A 222 0.60 -6.69 12.61
CA ASP A 222 1.83 -7.27 12.07
C ASP A 222 3.05 -6.51 12.61
N VAL A 223 2.98 -5.17 12.69
CA VAL A 223 4.00 -4.34 13.35
C VAL A 223 4.15 -4.70 14.83
N ALA A 224 3.05 -4.94 15.54
CA ALA A 224 3.08 -5.32 16.95
C ALA A 224 3.62 -6.74 17.19
N ALA A 225 3.43 -7.66 16.23
CA ALA A 225 4.07 -8.97 16.27
C ALA A 225 5.59 -8.82 16.10
N ARG A 226 6.02 -8.06 15.10
CA ARG A 226 7.44 -7.77 14.88
C ARG A 226 8.09 -7.07 16.07
N ALA A 227 7.40 -6.12 16.70
CA ALA A 227 7.90 -5.45 17.90
C ALA A 227 8.10 -6.40 19.08
N ARG A 228 7.21 -7.39 19.25
CA ARG A 228 7.36 -8.44 20.27
C ARG A 228 8.55 -9.35 20.01
N GLU A 229 8.87 -9.62 18.75
CA GLU A 229 10.07 -10.39 18.39
C GLU A 229 11.36 -9.61 18.66
N VAL A 230 11.40 -8.33 18.29
CA VAL A 230 12.58 -7.46 18.46
C VAL A 230 12.87 -7.17 19.92
N HIS A 231 11.85 -6.77 20.68
CA HIS A 231 12.01 -6.24 22.05
C HIS A 231 11.64 -7.24 23.15
N GLY A 232 11.10 -8.41 22.79
CA GLY A 232 10.66 -9.43 23.74
C GLY A 232 9.34 -9.10 24.46
N ARG A 233 9.07 -9.81 25.57
CA ARG A 233 7.79 -9.72 26.31
C ARG A 233 7.57 -8.36 27.00
N TRP A 234 8.64 -7.64 27.34
CA TRP A 234 8.61 -6.38 28.10
C TRP A 234 8.57 -5.12 27.23
N TRP A 235 8.30 -5.26 25.94
CA TRP A 235 8.34 -4.15 24.98
C TRP A 235 7.41 -2.98 25.35
N LYS A 236 6.24 -3.27 25.96
CA LYS A 236 5.29 -2.23 26.40
C LYS A 236 5.86 -1.37 27.53
N GLU A 237 6.58 -1.97 28.48
CA GLU A 237 7.20 -1.27 29.60
C GLU A 237 8.38 -0.41 29.13
N HIS A 238 9.18 -0.95 28.20
CA HIS A 238 10.25 -0.18 27.54
C HIS A 238 9.71 1.07 26.86
N LEU A 239 8.60 0.94 26.12
CA LEU A 239 7.93 2.08 25.48
C LEU A 239 7.38 3.09 26.50
N ALA A 240 6.78 2.62 27.59
CA ALA A 240 6.27 3.48 28.66
C ALA A 240 7.40 4.32 29.28
N ARG A 241 8.51 3.68 29.66
CA ARG A 241 9.70 4.34 30.20
C ARG A 241 10.30 5.35 29.23
N LYS A 242 10.32 5.03 27.93
CA LYS A 242 10.80 5.95 26.90
C LYS A 242 9.88 7.15 26.71
N LYS A 243 8.56 6.95 26.80
CA LYS A 243 7.56 8.02 26.71
C LYS A 243 7.70 8.99 27.89
N GLU A 244 7.79 8.47 29.11
CA GLU A 244 8.02 9.25 30.32
C GLU A 244 9.33 10.06 30.24
N GLY A 245 10.43 9.43 29.81
CA GLY A 245 11.70 10.13 29.61
C GLY A 245 11.63 11.26 28.58
N ARG A 246 10.83 11.11 27.52
CA ARG A 246 10.59 12.19 26.53
C ARG A 246 9.75 13.32 27.11
N GLU A 247 8.75 13.00 27.91
CA GLU A 247 7.89 13.98 28.58
C GLU A 247 8.67 14.81 29.59
N LYS A 248 9.49 14.16 30.43
CA LYS A 248 10.41 14.82 31.36
C LYS A 248 11.40 15.75 30.66
N ARG A 249 11.96 15.33 29.51
CA ARG A 249 12.84 16.19 28.69
C ARG A 249 12.11 17.41 28.13
N ARG A 250 10.84 17.26 27.72
CA ARG A 250 10.02 18.38 27.22
C ARG A 250 9.67 19.35 28.34
N GLU A 251 9.33 18.84 29.51
CA GLU A 251 9.05 19.66 30.70
C GLU A 251 10.29 20.44 31.13
N ASN A 252 11.45 19.78 31.21
CA ASN A 252 12.71 20.45 31.52
C ASN A 252 13.07 21.53 30.49
N LYS A 253 12.86 21.26 29.19
CA LYS A 253 13.08 22.27 28.14
C LYS A 253 12.14 23.48 28.31
N LYS A 254 10.85 23.25 28.63
CA LYS A 254 9.89 24.33 28.88
C LYS A 254 10.29 25.16 30.11
N LYS A 255 10.68 24.51 31.21
CA LYS A 255 11.16 25.19 32.42
C LYS A 255 12.39 26.05 32.13
N LYS A 256 13.34 25.53 31.34
CA LYS A 256 14.53 26.29 30.93
C LYS A 256 14.17 27.53 30.11
N LEU A 257 13.31 27.39 29.10
CA LEU A 257 12.85 28.52 28.28
C LEU A 257 12.08 29.57 29.09
N ALA A 258 11.22 29.12 30.02
CA ALA A 258 10.47 30.04 30.88
C ALA A 258 11.39 30.82 31.83
N GLU A 259 12.44 30.19 32.34
CA GLU A 259 13.44 30.88 33.17
C GLU A 259 14.30 31.85 32.35
N GLU A 260 14.74 31.45 31.16
CA GLU A 260 15.43 32.34 30.21
C GLU A 260 14.56 33.57 29.87
N GLU A 261 13.26 33.40 29.65
CA GLU A 261 12.32 34.50 29.41
C GLU A 261 12.14 35.40 30.65
N ARG A 262 12.08 34.83 31.86
CA ARG A 262 11.99 35.61 33.11
C ARG A 262 13.21 36.48 33.32
N VAL A 263 14.41 35.93 33.10
CA VAL A 263 15.67 36.68 33.22
C VAL A 263 15.70 37.84 32.22
N LEU A 264 15.32 37.61 30.97
CA LEU A 264 15.26 38.67 29.95
C LEU A 264 14.30 39.80 30.34
N ARG A 265 13.12 39.49 30.90
CA ARG A 265 12.17 40.52 31.37
C ARG A 265 12.71 41.31 32.56
N GLU A 266 13.46 40.67 33.46
CA GLU A 266 14.07 41.32 34.60
C GLU A 266 15.23 42.24 34.18
N GLU A 267 16.06 41.80 33.22
CA GLU A 267 17.09 42.63 32.60
C GLU A 267 16.49 43.83 31.87
N GLU A 268 15.38 43.66 31.13
CA GLU A 268 14.67 44.76 30.48
C GLU A 268 14.11 45.75 31.50
N ARG A 269 13.52 45.27 32.60
CA ARG A 269 13.03 46.14 33.68
C ARG A 269 14.18 46.96 34.27
N LYS A 270 15.30 46.30 34.58
CA LYS A 270 16.49 46.97 35.13
C LYS A 270 17.03 48.03 34.17
N ARG A 271 17.07 47.73 32.86
CA ARG A 271 17.47 48.70 31.83
C ARG A 271 16.54 49.91 31.75
N ARG A 272 15.23 49.71 31.91
CA ARG A 272 14.24 50.81 31.98
C ARG A 272 14.42 51.66 33.24
N GLU A 273 14.66 51.02 34.38
CA GLU A 273 14.94 51.72 35.64
C GLU A 273 16.23 52.55 35.56
N GLU A 274 17.31 52.00 35.00
CA GLU A 274 18.56 52.73 34.76
C GLU A 274 18.38 53.91 33.78
N ALA A 275 17.55 53.75 32.74
CA ALA A 275 17.25 54.83 31.80
C ALA A 275 16.45 55.99 32.44
N ILE A 276 15.58 55.70 33.41
CA ILE A 276 14.81 56.72 34.14
C ILE A 276 15.73 57.52 35.08
N VAL A 277 16.73 56.89 35.69
CA VAL A 277 17.68 57.56 36.60
C VAL A 277 18.64 58.52 35.87
N VAL A 278 18.90 58.31 34.58
CA VAL A 278 19.76 59.20 33.76
C VAL A 278 18.97 60.35 33.10
N GLY A 279 17.64 60.32 33.16
CA GLY A 279 16.76 61.30 32.50
C GLY A 279 16.45 62.57 33.30
N ASP A 280 17.01 62.75 34.50
CA ASP A 280 16.65 63.85 35.42
C ASP A 280 17.79 64.87 35.63
N LEU A 281 18.66 65.04 34.63
CA LEU A 281 19.71 66.06 34.60
C LEU A 281 19.91 66.64 33.19
N SER A 282 18.91 67.37 32.69
CA SER A 282 19.10 68.61 31.91
C SER A 282 17.74 69.21 31.54
N ASP A 283 17.19 70.03 32.43
CA ASP A 283 16.43 71.21 32.01
C ASP A 283 17.47 72.18 31.43
N ASP A 284 17.49 72.34 30.11
CA ASP A 284 17.96 73.57 29.48
C ASP A 284 17.18 73.75 28.18
N ASP A 285 16.40 74.83 28.19
CA ASP A 285 15.55 75.32 27.11
C ASP A 285 16.34 75.51 25.80
N ASN A 286 15.81 75.00 24.70
CA ASN A 286 16.00 75.67 23.40
C ASN A 286 14.87 75.32 22.45
N ASP A 287 13.97 76.29 22.33
CA ASP A 287 13.14 76.51 21.16
C ASP A 287 14.03 76.63 19.92
N ASP A 288 13.81 75.77 18.91
CA ASP A 288 13.98 76.21 17.53
C ASP A 288 13.15 75.33 16.57
N GLU A 289 12.16 75.99 15.96
CA GLU A 289 11.43 75.51 14.80
C GLU A 289 12.38 75.22 13.65
N ARG A 290 12.27 74.03 13.05
CA ARG A 290 12.30 73.88 11.59
C ARG A 290 11.73 72.53 11.18
N GLY A 291 10.57 72.59 10.55
CA GLY A 291 10.01 71.47 9.81
C GLY A 291 10.90 71.09 8.63
N LEU A 292 10.82 69.82 8.23
CA LEU A 292 10.96 69.37 6.85
C LEU A 292 10.45 67.93 6.74
N GLU A 293 9.31 67.86 6.05
CA GLU A 293 8.89 66.88 5.05
C GLU A 293 8.96 65.37 5.32
N VAL A 294 7.74 64.84 5.26
CA VAL A 294 7.30 63.46 5.05
C VAL A 294 7.81 62.94 3.72
N GLU A 295 8.44 61.76 3.69
CA GLU A 295 8.21 60.79 2.62
C GLU A 295 8.11 59.37 3.18
N ALA A 296 6.94 58.77 2.90
CA ALA A 296 6.62 57.40 3.19
C ALA A 296 7.15 56.49 2.08
N ALA A 297 7.90 55.45 2.45
CA ALA A 297 8.17 54.32 1.58
C ALA A 297 7.80 53.03 2.32
N GLY A 298 6.68 52.44 1.90
CA GLY A 298 6.26 51.12 2.30
C GLY A 298 7.16 50.04 1.71
N GLY A 299 7.41 49.01 2.51
CA GLY A 299 8.09 47.78 2.10
C GLY A 299 7.42 46.60 2.79
N GLU A 300 6.40 46.06 2.13
CA GLU A 300 5.69 44.84 2.50
C GLU A 300 6.49 43.67 1.91
N GLU A 301 7.21 42.91 2.75
CA GLU A 301 7.96 41.73 2.31
C GLU A 301 7.07 40.48 2.40
N VAL A 302 6.51 40.10 1.26
CA VAL A 302 5.79 38.84 1.05
C VAL A 302 6.80 37.73 0.82
N ILE A 303 6.95 36.82 1.79
CA ILE A 303 7.70 35.58 1.63
C ILE A 303 6.83 34.56 0.89
N VAL A 304 7.14 34.32 -0.38
CA VAL A 304 6.66 33.16 -1.14
C VAL A 304 7.62 32.00 -0.87
N ILE A 305 7.09 30.88 -0.39
CA ILE A 305 7.81 29.59 -0.30
C ILE A 305 7.40 28.78 -1.53
N ASP A 306 8.36 28.47 -2.40
CA ASP A 306 8.30 27.39 -3.39
C ASP A 306 8.53 26.01 -2.73
#